data_AF-A0A3G9GA28-F1
#
_entry.id   AF-A0A3G9GA28-F1
#
_cell.length_a   1.000
_cell.length_b   1.000
_cell.length_c   1.000
_cell.angle_alpha   90.00
_cell.angle_beta   90.00
_cell.angle_gamma   90.00
#
_symmetry.space_group_name_H-M   'P 1'
#
loop_
_entity.id
_entity.type
_entity.pdbx_description
1 polymer ?
#
loop_
_entity_poly.entity_id
_entity_poly.type
_entity_poly.pdbx_seq_one_letter_code
_entity_poly.pdbx_strand_id
1 'polypeptide(L)'
;MRGLLPAGLLCALGLVGCQTMAAGKAVPASVDLSDPQTVSRLKAALAPVIGRANIEFGPSAASQTTMLGVLPPPLGPLETHSTAVPTVFDVVLKDGKCLAVRHDTGVETELKGVTCRPVPE
;
A
#
# COMPACT_ATOMS: atom_id res chain seq x y z
N MET A 1 -7.72 -71.37 26.43
CA MET A 1 -8.01 -70.20 27.29
C MET A 1 -7.75 -68.97 26.41
N ARG A 2 -8.72 -68.46 25.63
CA ARG A 2 -9.88 -67.61 25.95
C ARG A 2 -9.48 -66.23 26.53
N GLY A 3 -9.65 -65.19 25.71
CA GLY A 3 -9.64 -63.76 26.08
C GLY A 3 -8.31 -63.04 25.77
N LEU A 4 -8.23 -61.83 25.21
CA LEU A 4 -9.18 -60.76 24.89
C LEU A 4 -8.51 -59.90 23.79
N LEU A 5 -9.26 -59.46 22.75
CA LEU A 5 -8.93 -58.23 22.02
C LEU A 5 -9.41 -57.02 22.84
N PRO A 6 -8.72 -55.87 22.78
CA PRO A 6 -9.39 -54.59 22.80
C PRO A 6 -9.20 -53.89 21.46
N ALA A 7 -10.35 -53.57 20.85
CA ALA A 7 -10.49 -52.55 19.85
C ALA A 7 -9.92 -51.22 20.36
N GLY A 8 -8.97 -50.66 19.61
CA GLY A 8 -8.36 -49.36 19.89
C GLY A 8 -8.24 -48.56 18.60
N LEU A 9 -9.39 -48.29 17.97
CA LEU A 9 -9.54 -47.33 16.89
C LEU A 9 -9.33 -45.92 17.47
N LEU A 10 -8.15 -45.33 17.33
CA LEU A 10 -7.94 -43.89 17.54
C LEU A 10 -7.46 -43.23 16.25
N CYS A 11 -8.40 -42.55 15.60
CA CYS A 11 -8.22 -41.63 14.49
C CYS A 11 -7.18 -40.55 14.82
N ALA A 12 -6.01 -40.60 14.18
CA ALA A 12 -5.13 -39.45 14.07
C ALA A 12 -5.52 -38.63 12.82
N LEU A 13 -6.68 -37.98 12.86
CA LEU A 13 -6.97 -36.86 11.94
C LEU A 13 -6.21 -35.65 12.48
N GLY A 14 -4.96 -35.51 12.05
CA GLY A 14 -4.19 -34.29 12.24
C GLY A 14 -4.89 -33.14 11.52
N LEU A 15 -5.51 -32.27 12.32
CA LEU A 15 -6.08 -31.00 11.89
C LEU A 15 -4.99 -30.18 11.17
N VAL A 16 -5.03 -30.17 9.84
CA VAL A 16 -4.40 -29.11 9.04
C VAL A 16 -5.29 -27.89 9.24
N GLY A 17 -5.13 -27.22 10.37
CA GLY A 17 -5.72 -25.90 10.58
C GLY A 17 -5.14 -24.97 9.52
N CYS A 18 -6.00 -24.36 8.70
CA CYS A 18 -5.66 -23.16 7.96
C CYS A 18 -5.20 -22.11 8.98
N GLN A 19 -3.90 -22.02 9.21
CA GLN A 19 -3.26 -20.88 9.86
C GLN A 19 -3.41 -19.73 8.84
N THR A 20 -4.58 -19.12 8.73
CA THR A 20 -4.69 -17.85 8.00
C THR A 20 -3.91 -16.86 8.86
N MET A 21 -2.68 -16.58 8.45
CA MET A 21 -1.89 -15.50 9.04
C MET A 21 -2.76 -14.26 8.88
N ALA A 22 -3.31 -13.76 9.98
CA ALA A 22 -4.07 -12.53 9.97
C ALA A 22 -3.09 -11.43 9.55
N ALA A 23 -3.09 -11.11 8.24
CA ALA A 23 -2.38 -9.95 7.73
C ALA A 23 -2.85 -8.74 8.55
N GLY A 24 -1.92 -7.94 9.06
CA GLY A 24 -2.24 -6.82 9.92
C GLY A 24 -3.23 -5.89 9.24
N LYS A 25 -4.21 -5.38 10.01
CA LYS A 25 -5.18 -4.41 9.50
C LYS A 25 -4.41 -3.19 8.98
N ALA A 26 -4.63 -2.83 7.71
CA ALA A 26 -4.12 -1.58 7.17
C ALA A 26 -4.82 -0.40 7.88
N VAL A 27 -4.05 0.56 8.37
CA VAL A 27 -4.54 1.78 9.00
C VAL A 27 -4.12 3.00 8.19
N PRO A 28 -4.94 4.07 8.11
CA PRO A 28 -4.52 5.31 7.47
C PRO A 28 -3.22 5.86 8.07
N ALA A 29 -2.34 6.36 7.22
CA ALA A 29 -1.09 6.96 7.64
C ALA A 29 -0.78 8.22 6.83
N SER A 30 -0.01 9.14 7.41
CA SER A 30 0.43 10.37 6.75
C SER A 30 1.91 10.32 6.39
N VAL A 31 2.28 11.03 5.33
CA VAL A 31 3.65 11.36 4.94
C VAL A 31 3.86 12.87 4.92
N ASP A 32 5.11 13.30 5.09
CA ASP A 32 5.49 14.70 5.05
C ASP A 32 5.92 15.12 3.65
N LEU A 33 5.09 15.87 2.94
CA LEU A 33 5.42 16.45 1.64
C LEU A 33 6.25 17.74 1.73
N SER A 34 6.47 18.29 2.93
CA SER A 34 7.38 19.43 3.13
C SER A 34 8.85 19.01 3.22
N ASP A 35 9.13 17.73 3.47
CA ASP A 35 10.49 17.17 3.44
C ASP A 35 10.89 16.75 2.01
N PRO A 36 11.89 17.42 1.38
CA PRO A 36 12.35 17.07 0.04
C PRO A 36 12.90 15.64 -0.08
N GLN A 37 13.45 15.08 1.00
CA GLN A 37 13.94 13.69 0.99
C GLN A 37 12.78 12.71 0.90
N THR A 38 11.71 12.95 1.67
CA THR A 38 10.47 12.19 1.57
C THR A 38 9.87 12.29 0.17
N VAL A 39 9.76 13.49 -0.40
CA VAL A 39 9.27 13.69 -1.78
C VAL A 39 10.10 12.92 -2.80
N SER A 40 11.44 12.99 -2.70
CA SER A 40 12.34 12.26 -3.60
C SER A 40 12.13 10.74 -3.54
N ARG A 41 11.99 10.19 -2.33
CA ARG A 41 11.75 8.74 -2.13
C ARG A 41 10.37 8.32 -2.62
N LEU A 42 9.34 9.14 -2.38
CA LEU A 42 8.00 8.91 -2.94
C LEU A 42 8.02 8.88 -4.47
N LYS A 43 8.74 9.82 -5.10
CA LYS A 43 8.90 9.84 -6.56
C LYS A 43 9.58 8.57 -7.05
N ALA A 44 10.68 8.15 -6.41
CA ALA A 44 11.40 6.94 -6.78
C ALA A 44 10.55 5.67 -6.65
N ALA A 45 9.68 5.59 -5.63
CA ALA A 45 8.79 4.45 -5.41
C ALA A 45 7.62 4.41 -6.42
N LEU A 46 7.02 5.55 -6.74
CA LEU A 46 5.78 5.61 -7.53
C LEU A 46 6.00 5.79 -9.04
N ALA A 47 7.13 6.37 -9.47
CA ALA A 47 7.45 6.56 -10.89
C ALA A 47 7.37 5.26 -11.72
N PRO A 48 7.93 4.12 -11.27
CA PRO A 48 7.82 2.86 -12.02
C PRO A 48 6.39 2.33 -12.11
N VAL A 49 5.61 2.51 -11.05
CA VAL A 49 4.21 2.03 -10.98
C VAL A 49 3.31 2.85 -11.90
N ILE A 50 3.57 4.16 -11.99
CA ILE A 50 2.90 5.06 -12.95
C ILE A 50 3.40 4.82 -14.39
N GLY A 51 4.56 4.20 -14.57
CA GLY A 51 5.19 4.03 -15.89
C GLY A 51 5.80 5.32 -16.45
N ARG A 52 6.19 6.26 -15.59
CA ARG A 52 6.79 7.55 -15.98
C ARG A 52 8.02 7.85 -15.16
N ALA A 53 9.13 8.19 -15.83
CA ALA A 53 10.40 8.52 -15.18
C ALA A 53 10.31 9.76 -14.27
N ASN A 54 9.56 10.78 -14.71
CA ASN A 54 9.36 12.02 -13.97
C ASN A 54 7.89 12.17 -13.59
N ILE A 55 7.64 12.27 -12.29
CA ILE A 55 6.33 12.53 -11.72
C ILE A 55 6.38 13.71 -10.77
N GLU A 56 5.23 14.36 -10.63
CA GLU A 56 5.03 15.49 -9.72
C GLU A 56 3.80 15.22 -8.89
N PHE A 57 3.85 15.64 -7.63
CA PHE A 57 2.69 15.59 -6.75
C PHE A 57 1.90 16.89 -6.90
N GLY A 58 0.58 16.77 -6.89
CA GLY A 58 -0.30 17.93 -6.82
C GLY A 58 -0.17 18.65 -5.48
N PRO A 59 -0.71 19.88 -5.38
CA PRO A 59 -0.71 20.60 -4.12
C PRO A 59 -1.46 19.80 -3.05
N SER A 60 -0.87 19.72 -1.87
CA SER A 60 -1.54 19.24 -0.67
C SER A 60 -1.92 20.44 0.20
N ALA A 61 -3.13 20.40 0.77
CA ALA A 61 -3.58 21.43 1.70
C ALA A 61 -2.77 21.43 3.02
N ALA A 62 -2.09 20.33 3.32
CA ALA A 62 -1.30 20.16 4.53
C ALA A 62 0.08 19.57 4.20
N SER A 63 1.10 19.95 4.98
CA SER A 63 2.45 19.35 4.88
C SER A 63 2.41 17.84 5.15
N GLN A 64 1.54 17.41 6.08
CA GLN A 64 1.25 16.01 6.35
C GLN A 64 0.00 15.60 5.57
N THR A 65 0.09 14.58 4.72
CA THR A 65 -1.05 14.10 3.94
C THR A 65 -1.21 12.59 4.01
N THR A 66 -2.46 12.13 4.06
CA THR A 66 -2.84 10.73 3.92
C THR A 66 -3.09 10.32 2.47
N MET A 67 -3.05 11.27 1.54
CA MET A 67 -3.36 11.07 0.14
C MET A 67 -2.31 11.71 -0.76
N LEU A 68 -1.87 10.97 -1.77
CA LEU A 68 -0.90 11.41 -2.76
C LEU A 68 -1.57 11.49 -4.13
N GLY A 69 -1.68 12.69 -4.69
CA GLY A 69 -2.11 12.89 -6.07
C GLY A 69 -0.91 13.06 -6.98
N VAL A 70 -0.67 12.12 -7.89
CA VAL A 70 0.34 12.26 -8.96
C VAL A 70 -0.27 12.97 -10.15
N LEU A 71 0.28 14.13 -10.52
CA LEU A 71 -0.22 14.93 -11.63
C LEU A 71 -0.04 14.22 -12.98
N PRO A 72 -0.96 14.44 -13.94
CA PRO A 72 -0.74 14.08 -15.33
C PRO A 72 0.55 14.68 -15.91
N PRO A 73 1.05 14.16 -17.04
CA PRO A 73 2.09 14.85 -17.79
C PRO A 73 1.65 16.28 -18.16
N PRO A 74 2.59 17.23 -18.25
CA PRO A 74 2.29 18.55 -18.78
C PRO A 74 1.84 18.45 -20.23
N LEU A 75 1.07 19.45 -20.68
CA LEU A 75 0.69 19.58 -22.09
C LEU A 75 1.92 19.69 -22.98
N GLY A 76 1.90 18.97 -24.09
CA GLY A 76 2.86 19.16 -25.17
C GLY A 76 2.70 20.51 -25.86
N PRO A 77 3.69 20.92 -26.68
CA PRO A 77 3.71 22.26 -27.29
C PRO A 77 2.58 22.54 -28.28
N LEU A 78 1.89 21.50 -28.76
CA LEU A 78 0.76 21.61 -29.70
C LEU A 78 -0.60 21.30 -29.03
N GLU A 79 -0.60 21.02 -27.73
CA GLU A 79 -1.81 20.71 -26.98
C GLU A 79 -2.35 21.97 -26.29
N THR A 80 -3.66 22.20 -26.38
CA THR A 80 -4.31 23.37 -25.77
C THR A 80 -5.04 23.06 -24.47
N HIS A 81 -5.43 21.80 -24.27
CA HIS A 81 -6.15 21.31 -23.09
C HIS A 81 -5.91 19.82 -22.89
N SER A 82 -6.09 19.35 -21.65
CA SER A 82 -6.08 17.93 -21.31
C SER A 82 -7.19 17.64 -20.32
N THR A 83 -7.83 16.48 -20.50
CA THR A 83 -8.85 15.95 -19.57
C THR A 83 -8.25 14.93 -18.60
N ALA A 84 -6.92 14.76 -18.61
CA ALA A 84 -6.26 13.83 -17.70
C ALA A 84 -6.43 14.30 -16.25
N VAL A 85 -6.76 13.35 -15.38
CA VAL A 85 -6.91 13.59 -13.94
C VAL A 85 -5.72 13.01 -13.17
N PRO A 86 -5.41 13.52 -11.96
CA PRO A 86 -4.36 12.95 -11.14
C PRO A 86 -4.61 11.48 -10.80
N THR A 87 -3.53 10.69 -10.74
CA THR A 87 -3.60 9.35 -10.14
C THR A 87 -3.48 9.47 -8.63
N VAL A 88 -4.48 8.98 -7.91
CA VAL A 88 -4.58 9.13 -6.46
C VAL A 88 -4.13 7.84 -5.76
N PHE A 89 -3.38 8.01 -4.68
CA PHE A 89 -2.99 6.94 -3.78
C PHE A 89 -3.36 7.29 -2.33
N ASP A 90 -3.93 6.33 -1.62
CA ASP A 90 -4.11 6.38 -0.18
C ASP A 90 -2.84 5.87 0.51
N VAL A 91 -2.37 6.57 1.54
CA VAL A 91 -1.20 6.17 2.32
C VAL A 91 -1.68 5.38 3.54
N VAL A 92 -1.16 4.16 3.69
CA VAL A 92 -1.53 3.26 4.78
C VAL A 92 -0.29 2.66 5.43
N LEU A 93 -0.43 2.34 6.72
CA LEU A 93 0.51 1.49 7.44
C LEU A 93 -0.09 0.09 7.57
N LYS A 94 0.64 -0.92 7.11
CA LYS A 94 0.21 -2.34 7.14
C LYS A 94 1.43 -3.21 7.46
N ASP A 95 1.34 -4.03 8.50
CA ASP A 95 2.45 -4.88 8.96
C ASP A 95 3.76 -4.10 9.21
N GLY A 96 3.66 -2.87 9.73
CA GLY A 96 4.80 -1.97 9.96
C GLY A 96 5.42 -1.37 8.70
N LYS A 97 4.88 -1.67 7.52
CA LYS A 97 5.29 -1.11 6.23
C LYS A 97 4.42 0.07 5.86
N CYS A 98 5.04 1.11 5.31
CA CYS A 98 4.30 2.17 4.66
C CYS A 98 4.00 1.80 3.21
N LEU A 99 2.72 1.87 2.84
CA LEU A 99 2.23 1.53 1.52
C LEU A 99 1.47 2.71 0.93
N ALA A 100 1.58 2.87 -0.39
CA ALA A 100 0.66 3.65 -1.20
C ALA A 100 -0.30 2.68 -1.92
N VAL A 101 -1.59 2.84 -1.70
CA VAL A 101 -2.65 2.05 -2.32
C VAL A 101 -3.29 2.87 -3.40
N ARG A 102 -3.20 2.43 -4.66
CA ARG A 102 -3.78 3.17 -5.78
C ARG A 102 -5.31 3.14 -5.69
N HIS A 103 -5.94 4.31 -5.66
CA HIS A 103 -7.36 4.44 -5.30
C HIS A 103 -8.30 3.72 -6.29
N ASP A 104 -7.96 3.69 -7.57
CA ASP A 104 -8.80 3.11 -8.63
C ASP A 104 -8.65 1.59 -8.80
N THR A 105 -7.54 1.02 -8.36
CA THR A 105 -7.13 -0.37 -8.68
C THR A 105 -6.79 -1.19 -7.44
N GLY A 106 -6.61 -0.55 -6.29
CA GLY A 106 -6.21 -1.20 -5.04
C GLY A 106 -4.78 -1.72 -5.02
N VAL A 107 -3.97 -1.41 -6.05
CA VAL A 107 -2.59 -1.88 -6.13
C VAL A 107 -1.76 -1.25 -5.01
N GLU A 108 -1.19 -2.10 -4.16
CA GLU A 108 -0.33 -1.70 -3.04
C GLU A 108 1.12 -1.55 -3.54
N THR A 109 1.75 -0.42 -3.24
CA THR A 109 3.17 -0.14 -3.50
C THR A 109 3.88 0.19 -2.20
N GLU A 110 4.94 -0.54 -1.86
CA GLU A 110 5.74 -0.23 -0.69
C GLU A 110 6.54 1.07 -0.89
N LEU A 111 6.36 2.03 0.02
CA LEU A 111 7.06 3.31 0.03
C LEU A 111 8.41 3.16 0.74
N LYS A 112 9.36 2.50 0.07
CA LYS A 112 10.66 2.16 0.64
C LYS A 112 11.41 3.40 1.12
N GLY A 113 11.84 3.36 2.38
CA GLY A 113 12.57 4.46 3.01
C GLY A 113 11.73 5.70 3.31
N VAL A 114 10.41 5.65 3.14
CA VAL A 114 9.52 6.74 3.56
C VAL A 114 9.02 6.46 4.97
N THR A 115 9.12 7.46 5.85
CA THR A 115 8.55 7.39 7.19
C THR A 115 7.10 7.82 7.13
N CYS A 116 6.20 6.94 7.57
CA CYS A 116 4.77 7.22 7.64
C CYS A 116 4.29 7.14 9.09
N ARG A 117 3.34 7.99 9.46
CA ARG A 117 2.78 8.05 10.81
C ARG A 117 1.31 7.66 10.77
N PRO A 118 0.85 6.73 11.61
CA PRO A 118 -0.59 6.46 11.73
C PRO A 118 -1.35 7.75 12.02
N VAL A 119 -2.50 7.93 11.36
CA VAL A 119 -3.43 9.01 11.67
C VAL A 119 -4.58 8.42 12.48
N PRO A 120 -4.94 9.01 13.65
CA PRO A 120 -6.12 8.59 14.39
C PRO A 120 -7.39 8.74 13.52
N GLU A 121 -8.29 7.76 13.58
CA GLU A 121 -9.62 7.85 12.95
C GLU A 121 -10.50 8.92 13.59
#